data_AF-A0A918KPH5-F1
#
_entry.id   AF-A0A918KPH5-F1
#
_cell.length_a   1.000
_cell.length_b   1.000
_cell.length_c   1.000
_cell.angle_alpha   90.00
_cell.angle_beta   90.00
_cell.angle_gamma   90.00
#
_symmetry.space_group_name_H-M   'P 1'
#
loop_
_entity.id
_entity.type
_entity.pdbx_description
1 polymer ?
#
loop_
_entity_poly.entity_id
_entity_poly.type
_entity_poly.pdbx_seq_one_letter_code
_entity_poly.pdbx_strand_id
1 'polypeptide(L)'
;MFFKNLVAPNSIATDRQSHIDLTDPNQGYDFGMALEDAEAAFAPFRDSPKKHDLIRRPIWLDKDDPLSDLLNRQRNLLQTGKIIYAGLTIANTLLFEPGRDNCPGKMIYSFDKRFIDSPRLLGDFASGLFEYRGRKDLNEVTLQALADLLADDYGRTLHAPLPKLYCDGATVALSSVLFERRHLVNGVLHPQVLPVLASPWEQGIMVLPARFWPASFCEAMQRHLNEAVEIESFG
;
A
#
# COMPACT_ATOMS: atom_id res chain seq x y z
N MET A 1 13.63 20.20 -1.96
CA MET A 1 12.94 20.48 -0.68
C MET A 1 11.49 19.96 -0.76
N PHE A 2 11.28 18.64 -0.94
CA PHE A 2 9.93 18.08 -1.20
C PHE A 2 9.72 16.67 -0.65
N PHE A 3 10.22 16.36 0.55
CA PHE A 3 9.76 15.16 1.25
C PHE A 3 9.34 15.54 2.65
N LYS A 4 8.03 15.74 2.84
CA LYS A 4 7.42 15.64 4.17
C LYS A 4 7.64 14.20 4.70
N ASN A 5 7.67 14.04 6.02
CA ASN A 5 7.94 12.77 6.70
C ASN A 5 7.02 11.63 6.25
N LEU A 6 7.53 10.39 6.29
CA LEU A 6 6.73 9.17 6.12
C LEU A 6 6.00 8.84 7.43
N VAL A 7 4.75 8.41 7.32
CA VAL A 7 3.86 8.10 8.45
C VAL A 7 3.13 6.78 8.21
N ALA A 8 2.72 6.13 9.29
CA ALA A 8 1.75 5.03 9.21
C ALA A 8 0.36 5.60 8.88
N PRO A 9 -0.50 4.85 8.18
CA PRO A 9 -1.85 5.28 7.87
C PRO A 9 -2.70 5.66 9.10
N ASN A 10 -2.37 5.16 10.31
CA ASN A 10 -3.10 5.45 11.55
C ASN A 10 -2.41 6.48 12.47
N SER A 11 -1.37 7.18 12.01
CA SER A 11 -0.58 8.11 12.86
C SER A 11 -0.99 9.58 12.74
N ILE A 12 -2.16 9.86 12.17
CA ILE A 12 -2.81 11.17 12.16
C ILE A 12 -4.10 11.03 12.98
N ALA A 13 -3.95 11.05 14.31
CA ALA A 13 -4.98 11.39 15.30
C ALA A 13 -4.34 11.23 16.70
N THR A 14 -4.47 12.27 17.53
CA THR A 14 -3.84 12.38 18.84
C THR A 14 -4.69 11.76 19.95
N ASP A 15 -3.98 11.16 20.91
CA ASP A 15 -4.29 10.97 22.33
C ASP A 15 -5.12 9.75 22.80
N ARG A 16 -4.56 9.07 23.82
CA ARG A 16 -5.05 7.82 24.41
C ARG A 16 -5.86 8.12 25.67
N GLN A 17 -7.06 7.56 25.80
CA GLN A 17 -7.50 6.96 27.07
C GLN A 17 -8.62 5.91 26.88
N SER A 18 -8.49 4.87 27.69
CA SER A 18 -9.22 3.60 27.78
C SER A 18 -10.74 3.65 27.77
N HIS A 19 -11.39 2.84 26.91
CA HIS A 19 -12.40 1.81 27.27
C HIS A 19 -13.13 1.32 26.00
N ILE A 20 -13.22 -0.01 25.83
CA ILE A 20 -13.90 -0.76 24.75
C ILE A 20 -13.32 -0.45 23.36
N ASP A 21 -12.56 -1.38 22.78
CA ASP A 21 -11.96 -1.19 21.44
C ASP A 21 -13.03 -1.37 20.34
N LEU A 22 -13.84 -0.32 20.18
CA LEU A 22 -14.67 -0.01 19.01
C LEU A 22 -13.82 0.75 17.96
N THR A 23 -12.49 0.77 18.11
CA THR A 23 -11.53 1.51 17.28
C THR A 23 -10.75 0.64 16.32
N ASP A 24 -11.11 -0.63 16.11
CA ASP A 24 -10.60 -1.38 14.97
C ASP A 24 -11.09 -0.69 13.69
N PRO A 25 -10.23 0.05 12.95
CA PRO A 25 -10.65 0.74 11.73
C PRO A 25 -10.98 -0.26 10.61
N ASN A 26 -10.81 -1.56 10.88
CA ASN A 26 -11.16 -2.66 10.01
C ASN A 26 -12.45 -3.40 10.43
N GLN A 27 -13.11 -3.03 11.54
CA GLN A 27 -14.44 -3.53 11.92
C GLN A 27 -15.51 -2.87 11.04
N GLY A 28 -15.55 -3.23 9.76
CA GLY A 28 -16.48 -2.64 8.79
C GLY A 28 -15.99 -2.66 7.35
N TYR A 29 -14.71 -2.91 7.11
CA TYR A 29 -14.21 -3.20 5.77
C TYR A 29 -14.71 -4.59 5.34
N ASP A 30 -15.89 -4.60 4.74
CA ASP A 30 -16.21 -5.64 3.77
C ASP A 30 -15.23 -5.45 2.60
N PHE A 31 -14.09 -6.15 2.65
CA PHE A 31 -13.16 -6.28 1.54
C PHE A 31 -13.77 -7.06 0.36
N GLY A 32 -15.11 -7.05 0.20
CA GLY A 32 -15.91 -7.63 -0.87
C GLY A 32 -15.59 -7.14 -2.29
N MET A 33 -14.39 -6.59 -2.51
CA MET A 33 -13.72 -6.73 -3.78
C MET A 33 -13.51 -8.21 -4.06
N ALA A 34 -14.25 -8.73 -5.04
CA ALA A 34 -13.77 -9.88 -5.76
C ALA A 34 -12.60 -9.42 -6.63
N LEU A 35 -11.38 -9.91 -6.37
CA LEU A 35 -10.25 -9.72 -7.29
C LEU A 35 -10.61 -10.18 -8.71
N GLU A 36 -11.57 -11.10 -8.83
CA GLU A 36 -12.19 -11.56 -10.08
C GLU A 36 -12.90 -10.43 -10.83
N ASP A 37 -13.65 -9.55 -10.15
CA ASP A 37 -14.30 -8.40 -10.77
C ASP A 37 -13.27 -7.37 -11.25
N ALA A 38 -12.25 -7.13 -10.44
CA ALA A 38 -11.13 -6.27 -10.82
C ALA A 38 -10.39 -6.83 -12.05
N GLU A 39 -10.17 -8.15 -12.09
CA GLU A 39 -9.54 -8.83 -13.21
C GLU A 39 -10.43 -8.79 -14.45
N ALA A 40 -11.74 -9.00 -14.32
CA ALA A 40 -12.68 -8.90 -15.43
C ALA A 40 -12.72 -7.48 -16.03
N ALA A 41 -12.67 -6.45 -15.18
CA ALA A 41 -12.61 -5.06 -15.62
C ALA A 41 -11.25 -4.70 -16.27
N PHE A 42 -10.16 -5.30 -15.79
CA PHE A 42 -8.80 -4.99 -16.24
C PHE A 42 -8.37 -5.78 -17.48
N ALA A 43 -8.77 -7.04 -17.61
CA ALA A 43 -8.31 -7.97 -18.63
C ALA A 43 -8.37 -7.42 -20.07
N PRO A 44 -9.43 -6.71 -20.52
CA PRO A 44 -9.50 -6.14 -21.87
C PRO A 44 -8.43 -5.08 -22.18
N PHE A 45 -7.73 -4.56 -21.16
CA PHE A 45 -6.75 -3.48 -21.27
C PHE A 45 -5.31 -3.95 -21.15
N ARG A 46 -5.06 -5.23 -20.81
CA ARG A 46 -3.71 -5.78 -20.61
C ARG A 46 -2.82 -5.57 -21.84
N ASP A 47 -3.34 -5.85 -23.04
CA ASP A 47 -2.57 -5.76 -24.29
C ASP A 47 -2.39 -4.33 -24.81
N SER A 48 -3.12 -3.35 -24.26
CA SER A 48 -3.07 -1.96 -24.71
C SER A 48 -3.28 -0.96 -23.57
N PRO A 49 -2.36 -0.91 -22.58
CA PRO A 49 -2.45 0.02 -21.47
C PRO A 49 -2.45 1.46 -21.98
N LYS A 50 -3.33 2.30 -21.42
CA LYS A 50 -3.45 3.70 -21.83
C LYS A 50 -2.42 4.55 -21.09
N LYS A 51 -2.13 5.73 -21.63
CA LYS A 51 -1.22 6.70 -20.99
C LYS A 51 -1.63 7.05 -19.56
N HIS A 52 -2.92 7.01 -19.23
CA HIS A 52 -3.41 7.26 -17.89
C HIS A 52 -3.34 6.07 -16.94
N ASP A 53 -3.06 4.87 -17.42
CA ASP A 53 -2.77 3.69 -16.60
C ASP A 53 -1.29 3.64 -16.18
N LEU A 54 -0.44 4.48 -16.79
CA LEU A 54 0.97 4.57 -16.48
C LEU A 54 1.22 5.60 -15.38
N ILE A 55 2.10 5.23 -14.44
CA ILE A 55 2.69 6.13 -13.46
C ILE A 55 3.58 7.13 -14.20
N ARG A 56 3.31 8.42 -13.99
CA ARG A 56 4.17 9.49 -14.51
C ARG A 56 5.39 9.62 -13.62
N ARG A 57 6.58 9.67 -14.25
CA ARG A 57 7.84 9.99 -13.58
C ARG A 57 7.72 11.35 -12.88
N PRO A 58 7.82 11.41 -11.55
CA PRO A 58 7.87 12.67 -10.84
C PRO A 58 9.17 13.41 -11.15
N ILE A 59 9.13 14.74 -11.14
CA ILE A 59 10.32 15.59 -11.42
C ILE A 59 11.45 15.32 -10.41
N TRP A 60 11.08 14.96 -9.17
CA TRP A 60 12.03 14.68 -8.09
C TRP A 60 12.72 13.32 -8.23
N LEU A 61 12.22 12.41 -9.08
CA LEU A 61 12.71 11.03 -9.15
C LEU A 61 13.88 10.93 -10.13
N ASP A 62 15.08 10.77 -9.58
CA ASP A 62 16.30 10.51 -10.32
C ASP A 62 16.18 9.23 -11.16
N LYS A 63 16.91 9.16 -12.28
CA LYS A 63 16.97 7.97 -13.15
C LYS A 63 17.64 6.79 -12.45
N ASP A 64 18.56 7.04 -11.53
CA ASP A 64 19.31 6.00 -10.81
C ASP A 64 18.61 5.56 -9.51
N ASP A 65 17.50 6.20 -9.13
CA ASP A 65 16.66 5.78 -7.99
C ASP A 65 15.99 4.42 -8.31
N PRO A 66 15.97 3.43 -7.40
CA PRO A 66 15.34 2.13 -7.66
C PRO A 66 13.86 2.18 -8.07
N LEU A 67 13.09 3.20 -7.70
CA LEU A 67 11.73 3.39 -8.21
C LEU A 67 11.69 3.68 -9.72
N SER A 68 12.80 4.11 -10.32
CA SER A 68 12.94 4.19 -11.78
C SER A 68 12.83 2.83 -12.45
N ASP A 69 13.33 1.77 -11.81
CA ASP A 69 13.20 0.40 -12.34
C ASP A 69 11.75 -0.04 -12.35
N LEU A 70 10.98 0.30 -11.31
CA LEU A 70 9.53 0.10 -11.30
C LEU A 70 8.87 0.81 -12.49
N LEU A 71 9.24 2.06 -12.77
CA LEU A 71 8.69 2.81 -13.91
C LEU A 71 9.07 2.22 -15.26
N ASN A 72 10.25 1.62 -15.39
CA ASN A 72 10.69 0.95 -16.60
C ASN A 72 9.91 -0.36 -16.84
N ARG A 73 9.53 -1.05 -15.76
CA ARG A 73 8.85 -2.35 -15.79
C ARG A 73 7.33 -2.26 -15.67
N GLN A 74 6.76 -1.10 -15.39
CA GLN A 74 5.31 -0.94 -15.17
C GLN A 74 4.46 -1.47 -16.33
N ARG A 75 4.96 -1.43 -17.58
CA ARG A 75 4.26 -2.01 -18.73
C ARG A 75 4.16 -3.54 -18.63
N ASN A 76 5.23 -4.20 -18.19
CA ASN A 76 5.21 -5.64 -17.93
C ASN A 76 4.20 -5.94 -16.81
N LEU A 77 4.18 -5.16 -15.72
CA LEU A 77 3.20 -5.34 -14.65
C LEU A 77 1.76 -5.15 -15.14
N LEU A 78 1.50 -4.17 -16.00
CA LEU A 78 0.18 -3.95 -16.60
C LEU A 78 -0.24 -5.07 -17.56
N GLN A 79 0.72 -5.69 -18.25
CA GLN A 79 0.44 -6.77 -19.20
C GLN A 79 0.26 -8.13 -18.49
N THR A 80 1.20 -8.49 -17.62
CA THR A 80 1.36 -9.86 -17.09
C THR A 80 1.25 -9.95 -15.57
N GLY A 81 1.17 -8.83 -14.86
CA GLY A 81 1.01 -8.82 -13.41
C GLY A 81 -0.33 -9.41 -12.98
N LYS A 82 -0.32 -10.11 -11.85
CA LYS A 82 -1.53 -10.60 -11.18
C LYS A 82 -2.09 -9.49 -10.30
N ILE A 83 -3.41 -9.35 -10.29
CA ILE A 83 -4.07 -8.50 -9.31
C ILE A 83 -4.10 -9.27 -7.99
N ILE A 84 -3.50 -8.68 -6.96
CA ILE A 84 -3.49 -9.19 -5.58
C ILE A 84 -3.75 -8.03 -4.61
N TYR A 85 -3.88 -8.35 -3.34
CA TYR A 85 -3.88 -7.34 -2.28
C TYR A 85 -2.47 -7.03 -1.78
N ALA A 86 -2.28 -5.78 -1.35
CA ALA A 86 -1.11 -5.35 -0.62
C ALA A 86 -1.50 -4.45 0.56
N GLY A 87 -0.84 -4.63 1.70
CA GLY A 87 -1.03 -3.83 2.92
C GLY A 87 -0.10 -2.62 2.95
N LEU A 88 -0.63 -1.43 3.22
CA LEU A 88 0.10 -0.18 3.36
C LEU A 88 0.82 -0.11 4.72
N THR A 89 2.14 -0.01 4.69
CA THR A 89 2.96 0.09 5.91
C THR A 89 3.26 1.55 6.26
N ILE A 90 3.86 2.28 5.32
CA ILE A 90 4.19 3.71 5.47
C ILE A 90 3.97 4.44 4.16
N ALA A 91 3.54 5.69 4.23
CA ALA A 91 3.39 6.55 3.07
C ALA A 91 3.79 7.98 3.38
N ASN A 92 4.10 8.74 2.33
CA ASN A 92 4.29 10.17 2.47
C ASN A 92 2.98 10.84 2.92
N THR A 93 3.06 11.70 3.95
CA THR A 93 1.90 12.45 4.47
C THR A 93 1.11 13.19 3.39
N LEU A 94 1.77 13.67 2.33
CA LEU A 94 1.10 14.33 1.21
C LEU A 94 0.05 13.45 0.54
N LEU A 95 0.17 12.13 0.57
CA LEU A 95 -0.76 11.22 -0.09
C LEU A 95 -2.14 11.16 0.56
N PHE A 96 -2.27 11.58 1.82
CA PHE A 96 -3.50 11.53 2.59
C PHE A 96 -4.37 12.80 2.47
N GLU A 97 -3.90 13.79 1.72
CA GLU A 97 -4.64 15.02 1.43
C GLU A 97 -4.77 15.23 -0.09
N PRO A 98 -5.79 15.95 -0.57
CA PRO A 98 -5.88 16.37 -1.96
C PRO A 98 -4.61 17.10 -2.42
N GLY A 99 -4.08 16.71 -3.58
CA GLY A 99 -2.83 17.26 -4.09
C GLY A 99 -2.50 16.79 -5.50
N ARG A 100 -1.36 17.23 -6.01
CA ARG A 100 -0.92 16.94 -7.39
C ARG A 100 0.28 16.01 -7.46
N ASP A 101 1.03 15.91 -6.37
CA ASP A 101 2.29 15.19 -6.36
C ASP A 101 2.07 13.70 -6.11
N ASN A 102 2.71 12.90 -6.97
CA ASN A 102 2.90 11.48 -6.74
C ASN A 102 4.04 11.31 -5.74
N CYS A 103 3.85 10.44 -4.75
CA CYS A 103 4.80 10.26 -3.67
C CYS A 103 5.08 8.77 -3.42
N PRO A 104 6.25 8.44 -2.87
CA PRO A 104 6.57 7.08 -2.52
C PRO A 104 5.88 6.65 -1.22
N GLY A 105 5.79 5.34 -1.02
CA GLY A 105 5.55 4.70 0.26
C GLY A 105 6.07 3.26 0.23
N LYS A 106 5.70 2.47 1.23
CA LYS A 106 6.01 1.05 1.32
C LYS A 106 4.76 0.26 1.62
N MET A 107 4.65 -0.88 0.97
CA MET A 107 3.56 -1.82 1.13
C MET A 107 4.11 -3.24 1.25
N ILE A 108 3.39 -4.10 1.95
CA ILE A 108 3.63 -5.54 1.96
C ILE A 108 2.65 -6.26 1.06
N TYR A 109 3.09 -7.35 0.46
CA TYR A 109 2.26 -8.14 -0.44
C TYR A 109 2.64 -9.63 -0.37
N SER A 110 1.72 -10.47 -0.84
CA SER A 110 1.92 -11.90 -0.93
C SER A 110 1.06 -12.52 -2.03
N PHE A 111 1.54 -13.62 -2.60
CA PHE A 111 0.75 -14.47 -3.51
C PHE A 111 0.07 -15.63 -2.77
N ASP A 112 0.20 -15.71 -1.46
CA ASP A 112 -0.43 -16.75 -0.65
C ASP A 112 -1.96 -16.54 -0.63
N LYS A 113 -2.70 -17.61 -0.94
CA LYS A 113 -4.17 -17.59 -1.04
C LYS A 113 -4.84 -17.10 0.24
N ARG A 114 -4.20 -17.32 1.41
CA ARG A 114 -4.72 -16.85 2.71
C ARG A 114 -5.00 -15.34 2.72
N PHE A 115 -4.20 -14.55 2.01
CA PHE A 115 -4.38 -13.09 1.93
C PHE A 115 -5.34 -12.66 0.82
N ILE A 116 -5.65 -13.54 -0.12
CA ILE A 116 -6.75 -13.33 -1.08
C ILE A 116 -8.08 -13.54 -0.35
N ASP A 117 -8.17 -14.60 0.45
CA ASP A 117 -9.37 -14.95 1.22
C ASP A 117 -9.58 -14.02 2.42
N SER A 118 -8.50 -13.44 2.95
CA SER A 118 -8.54 -12.54 4.11
C SER A 118 -7.53 -11.40 3.96
N PRO A 119 -7.83 -10.39 3.11
CA PRO A 119 -6.93 -9.26 2.85
C PRO A 119 -6.59 -8.46 4.10
N ARG A 120 -7.50 -8.45 5.09
CA ARG A 120 -7.31 -7.82 6.40
C ARG A 120 -6.02 -8.26 7.10
N LEU A 121 -5.62 -9.53 6.96
CA LEU A 121 -4.38 -10.03 7.58
C LEU A 121 -3.14 -9.28 7.05
N LEU A 122 -3.13 -8.84 5.79
CA LEU A 122 -2.06 -7.98 5.28
C LEU A 122 -2.11 -6.60 5.91
N GLY A 123 -3.30 -6.03 6.16
CA GLY A 123 -3.44 -4.76 6.88
C GLY A 123 -2.90 -4.85 8.31
N ASP A 124 -3.23 -5.93 9.02
CA ASP A 124 -2.80 -6.18 10.39
C ASP A 124 -1.26 -6.31 10.47
N PHE A 125 -0.66 -7.12 9.58
CA PHE A 125 0.81 -7.21 9.47
C PHE A 125 1.45 -5.89 9.03
N ALA A 126 0.81 -5.13 8.13
CA ALA A 126 1.35 -3.85 7.69
C ALA A 126 1.36 -2.81 8.82
N SER A 127 0.30 -2.78 9.62
CA SER A 127 0.18 -1.90 10.79
C SER A 127 1.21 -2.26 11.87
N GLY A 128 1.34 -3.54 12.19
CA GLY A 128 2.32 -4.00 13.19
C GLY A 128 3.77 -3.72 12.77
N LEU A 129 4.09 -3.70 11.47
CA LEU A 129 5.44 -3.41 10.98
C LEU A 129 5.92 -2.03 11.40
N PHE A 130 5.03 -1.04 11.39
CA PHE A 130 5.40 0.32 11.74
C PHE A 130 5.94 0.43 13.17
N GLU A 131 5.48 -0.41 14.10
CA GLU A 131 5.96 -0.44 15.49
C GLU A 131 7.45 -0.80 15.60
N TYR A 132 8.02 -1.46 14.58
CA TYR A 132 9.44 -1.80 14.51
C TYR A 132 10.31 -0.66 13.97
N ARG A 133 9.72 0.36 13.33
CA ARG A 133 10.47 1.45 12.71
C ARG A 133 11.35 2.17 13.74
N GLY A 134 12.67 2.13 13.54
CA GLY A 134 13.64 2.80 14.40
C GLY A 134 13.87 2.14 15.76
N ARG A 135 13.29 0.95 16.01
CA ARG A 135 13.61 0.15 17.20
C ARG A 135 15.05 -0.35 17.10
N LYS A 136 15.72 -0.39 18.25
CA LYS A 136 17.10 -0.85 18.41
C LYS A 136 17.14 -2.03 19.37
N ASP A 137 18.24 -2.76 19.32
CA ASP A 137 18.56 -3.85 20.24
C ASP A 137 17.50 -4.96 20.26
N LEU A 138 16.90 -5.25 19.10
CA LEU A 138 16.02 -6.40 18.94
C LEU A 138 16.85 -7.69 19.00
N ASN A 139 16.42 -8.64 19.84
CA ASN A 139 17.14 -9.90 20.08
C ASN A 139 17.28 -10.78 18.83
N GLU A 140 16.52 -10.51 17.77
CA GLU A 140 16.52 -11.27 16.52
C GLU A 140 17.11 -10.43 15.39
N VAL A 141 18.23 -10.89 14.79
CA VAL A 141 18.97 -10.17 13.74
C VAL A 141 18.09 -9.80 12.54
N THR A 142 17.19 -10.71 12.16
CA THR A 142 16.22 -10.53 11.08
C THR A 142 15.20 -9.44 11.38
N LEU A 143 14.77 -9.29 12.63
CA LEU A 143 13.88 -8.20 13.06
C LEU A 143 14.62 -6.87 13.14
N GLN A 144 15.90 -6.86 13.55
CA GLN A 144 16.71 -5.63 13.53
C GLN A 144 16.92 -5.13 12.10
N ALA A 145 17.26 -6.03 11.15
CA ALA A 145 17.40 -5.66 9.74
C ALA A 145 16.08 -5.08 9.15
N LEU A 146 14.93 -5.59 9.59
CA LEU A 146 13.63 -5.07 9.23
C LEU A 146 13.35 -3.69 9.83
N ALA A 147 13.68 -3.48 11.11
CA ALA A 147 13.56 -2.19 11.78
C ALA A 147 14.40 -1.11 11.09
N ASP A 148 15.63 -1.46 10.70
CA ASP A 148 16.55 -0.59 9.97
C ASP A 148 16.02 -0.26 8.57
N LEU A 149 15.49 -1.26 7.85
CA LEU A 149 14.85 -1.08 6.54
C LEU A 149 13.64 -0.13 6.60
N LEU A 150 12.87 -0.18 7.68
CA LEU A 150 11.72 0.70 7.89
C LEU A 150 12.11 2.11 8.36
N ALA A 151 13.25 2.23 9.05
CA ALA A 151 13.81 3.51 9.48
C ALA A 151 14.46 4.29 8.32
N ASP A 152 14.87 3.60 7.26
CA ASP A 152 15.43 4.23 6.07
C ASP A 152 14.33 4.84 5.18
N ASP A 153 14.09 6.13 5.40
CA ASP A 153 13.12 6.95 4.64
C ASP A 153 13.51 7.14 3.17
N TYR A 154 14.80 6.98 2.85
CA TYR A 154 15.34 7.17 1.51
C TYR A 154 15.51 5.84 0.77
N GLY A 155 15.79 4.77 1.52
CA GLY A 155 15.90 3.41 1.03
C GLY A 155 14.71 3.02 0.17
N ARG A 156 15.01 2.51 -1.02
CA ARG A 156 14.04 1.94 -1.95
C ARG A 156 14.36 0.48 -2.14
N THR A 157 13.42 -0.37 -1.75
CA THR A 157 13.51 -1.81 -1.92
C THR A 157 12.30 -2.27 -2.69
N LEU A 158 12.50 -2.88 -3.86
CA LEU A 158 11.40 -3.34 -4.69
C LEU A 158 10.91 -4.75 -4.31
N HIS A 159 11.71 -5.49 -3.55
CA HIS A 159 11.33 -6.79 -2.98
C HIS A 159 12.25 -7.15 -1.80
N ALA A 160 11.75 -7.05 -0.58
CA ALA A 160 12.42 -7.52 0.63
C ALA A 160 11.55 -8.59 1.30
N PRO A 161 11.98 -9.86 1.38
CA PRO A 161 11.24 -10.88 2.11
C PRO A 161 11.17 -10.51 3.59
N LEU A 162 9.97 -10.61 4.16
CA LEU A 162 9.79 -10.45 5.60
C LEU A 162 10.14 -11.75 6.34
N PRO A 163 10.61 -11.65 7.59
CA PRO A 163 10.81 -12.83 8.43
C PRO A 163 9.52 -13.63 8.55
N LYS A 164 9.58 -14.93 8.25
CA LYS A 164 8.40 -15.82 8.33
C LYS A 164 7.79 -15.86 9.72
N LEU A 165 8.60 -15.71 10.77
CA LEU A 165 8.13 -15.66 12.16
C LEU A 165 7.19 -14.48 12.40
N TYR A 166 7.42 -13.35 11.72
CA TYR A 166 6.54 -12.18 11.78
C TYR A 166 5.22 -12.39 11.03
N CYS A 167 5.23 -13.24 9.99
CA CYS A 167 4.12 -13.42 9.06
C CYS A 167 3.38 -14.75 9.26
N ASP A 168 3.40 -15.35 10.45
CA ASP A 168 2.78 -16.65 10.74
C ASP A 168 3.15 -17.74 9.71
N GLY A 169 4.44 -17.82 9.38
CA GLY A 169 5.00 -18.76 8.41
C GLY A 169 4.78 -18.39 6.94
N ALA A 170 4.01 -17.35 6.64
CA ALA A 170 3.70 -16.92 5.28
C ALA A 170 4.89 -16.27 4.57
N THR A 171 4.92 -16.42 3.24
CA THR A 171 5.85 -15.69 2.39
C THR A 171 5.25 -14.32 2.07
N VAL A 172 5.75 -13.29 2.73
CA VAL A 172 5.34 -11.89 2.54
C VAL A 172 6.58 -11.09 2.16
N ALA A 173 6.43 -10.11 1.28
CA ALA A 173 7.50 -9.22 0.90
C ALA A 173 7.09 -7.75 1.06
N LEU A 174 8.04 -6.92 1.49
CA LEU A 174 7.93 -5.46 1.48
C LEU A 174 8.42 -4.91 0.14
N SER A 175 7.70 -3.95 -0.41
CA SER A 175 8.05 -3.23 -1.62
C SER A 175 7.82 -1.74 -1.47
N SER A 176 8.73 -0.95 -2.02
CA SER A 176 8.57 0.49 -2.20
C SER A 176 7.68 0.72 -3.40
N VAL A 177 6.67 1.56 -3.23
CA VAL A 177 5.64 1.83 -4.23
C VAL A 177 5.64 3.31 -4.54
N LEU A 178 5.48 3.67 -5.81
CA LEU A 178 5.18 5.04 -6.21
C LEU A 178 3.68 5.19 -6.42
N PHE A 179 3.02 5.96 -5.57
CA PHE A 179 1.59 6.20 -5.66
C PHE A 179 1.31 7.25 -6.74
N GLU A 180 0.75 6.80 -7.86
CA GLU A 180 0.15 7.68 -8.87
C GLU A 180 -1.25 8.08 -8.39
N ARG A 181 -1.47 9.38 -8.13
CA ARG A 181 -2.75 9.84 -7.58
C ARG A 181 -3.94 9.46 -8.46
N ARG A 182 -3.79 9.45 -9.79
CA ARG A 182 -4.85 9.02 -10.71
C ARG A 182 -5.26 7.56 -10.54
N HIS A 183 -4.46 6.75 -9.84
CA HIS A 183 -4.75 5.36 -9.53
C HIS A 183 -5.45 5.20 -8.18
N LEU A 184 -5.70 6.29 -7.44
CA LEU A 184 -6.39 6.30 -6.16
C LEU A 184 -7.80 6.88 -6.33
N VAL A 185 -8.74 6.42 -5.51
CA VAL A 185 -10.09 7.01 -5.43
C VAL A 185 -9.94 8.47 -4.97
N ASN A 186 -10.54 9.38 -5.74
CA ASN A 186 -10.44 10.84 -5.55
C ASN A 186 -9.01 11.42 -5.47
N GLY A 187 -7.99 10.66 -5.89
CA GLY A 187 -6.61 11.13 -5.85
C GLY A 187 -5.95 11.11 -4.46
N VAL A 188 -6.57 10.44 -3.48
CA VAL A 188 -6.09 10.43 -2.09
C VAL A 188 -5.97 8.99 -1.58
N LEU A 189 -4.91 8.72 -0.82
CA LEU A 189 -4.60 7.41 -0.27
C LEU A 189 -5.44 7.14 0.98
N HIS A 190 -6.44 6.27 0.87
CA HIS A 190 -7.32 5.90 1.97
C HIS A 190 -7.71 4.42 1.95
N PRO A 191 -6.72 3.54 2.02
CA PRO A 191 -6.90 2.33 2.83
C PRO A 191 -5.59 1.72 3.35
N GLN A 192 -5.69 0.86 4.36
CA GLN A 192 -4.58 0.00 4.77
C GLN A 192 -4.32 -1.14 3.78
N VAL A 193 -5.26 -1.49 2.89
CA VAL A 193 -5.08 -2.56 1.90
C VAL A 193 -5.58 -2.10 0.53
N LEU A 194 -4.76 -2.27 -0.51
CA LEU A 194 -5.06 -1.85 -1.88
C LEU A 194 -4.93 -3.03 -2.86
N PRO A 195 -5.71 -3.02 -3.95
CA PRO A 195 -5.43 -3.88 -5.09
C PRO A 195 -4.16 -3.36 -5.81
N VAL A 196 -3.26 -4.29 -6.10
CA VAL A 196 -2.00 -4.02 -6.78
C VAL A 196 -1.76 -5.05 -7.88
N LEU A 197 -0.99 -4.65 -8.88
CA LEU A 197 -0.36 -5.52 -9.84
C LEU A 197 1.00 -5.95 -9.29
N ALA A 198 1.19 -7.26 -9.19
CA ALA A 198 2.45 -7.88 -8.78
C ALA A 198 2.80 -9.04 -9.70
N SER A 199 4.08 -9.30 -9.90
CA SER A 199 4.55 -10.46 -10.63
C SER A 199 5.47 -11.31 -9.74
N PRO A 200 5.39 -12.64 -9.81
CA PRO A 200 6.39 -13.49 -9.16
C PRO A 200 7.75 -13.44 -9.88
N TRP A 201 7.81 -12.85 -11.08
CA TRP A 201 9.01 -12.79 -11.93
C TRP A 201 9.64 -11.41 -12.01
N GLU A 202 8.91 -10.36 -11.62
CA GLU A 202 9.38 -8.98 -11.63
C GLU A 202 9.40 -8.43 -10.19
N GLN A 203 10.39 -7.59 -9.90
CA GLN A 203 10.44 -6.89 -8.63
C GLN A 203 9.57 -5.63 -8.68
N GLY A 204 9.01 -5.27 -7.54
CA GLY A 204 8.13 -4.12 -7.41
C GLY A 204 6.66 -4.48 -7.60
N ILE A 205 5.81 -3.64 -7.03
CA ILE A 205 4.36 -3.69 -7.22
C ILE A 205 3.86 -2.32 -7.64
N MET A 206 2.70 -2.31 -8.27
CA MET A 206 2.06 -1.11 -8.75
C MET A 206 0.60 -1.10 -8.33
N VAL A 207 0.13 0.00 -7.74
CA VAL A 207 -1.30 0.15 -7.44
C VAL A 207 -2.10 0.00 -8.72
N LEU A 208 -3.09 -0.90 -8.70
CA LEU A 208 -4.02 -1.07 -9.82
C LEU A 208 -4.73 0.27 -10.05
N PRO A 209 -4.86 0.79 -11.28
CA PRO A 209 -5.59 2.04 -11.49
C PRO A 209 -7.04 1.96 -10.97
N ALA A 210 -7.46 2.92 -10.13
CA ALA A 210 -8.77 2.96 -9.49
C ALA A 210 -9.98 2.76 -10.43
N ARG A 211 -9.85 3.10 -11.71
CA ARG A 211 -10.90 2.85 -12.71
C ARG A 211 -11.23 1.37 -12.95
N PHE A 212 -10.39 0.45 -12.45
CA PHE A 212 -10.59 -0.99 -12.50
C PHE A 212 -10.98 -1.59 -11.15
N TRP A 213 -11.11 -0.76 -10.11
CA TRP A 213 -11.53 -1.25 -8.81
C TRP A 213 -13.04 -1.49 -8.84
N PRO A 214 -13.54 -2.57 -8.22
CA PRO A 214 -14.97 -2.79 -8.12
C PRO A 214 -15.67 -1.63 -7.43
N ALA A 215 -16.88 -1.28 -7.89
CA ALA A 215 -17.65 -0.17 -7.33
C ALA A 215 -17.90 -0.34 -5.83
N SER A 216 -18.22 -1.56 -5.38
CA SER A 216 -18.40 -1.91 -3.97
C SER A 216 -17.19 -1.55 -3.10
N PHE A 217 -15.98 -1.76 -3.64
CA PHE A 217 -14.74 -1.40 -2.94
C PHE A 217 -14.55 0.11 -2.84
N CYS A 218 -14.78 0.83 -3.95
CA CYS A 218 -14.72 2.29 -3.96
C CYS A 218 -15.75 2.91 -3.00
N GLU A 219 -16.96 2.36 -2.93
CA GLU A 219 -18.02 2.79 -2.02
C GLU A 219 -17.67 2.50 -0.55
N ALA A 220 -17.12 1.31 -0.25
CA ALA A 220 -16.65 0.97 1.09
C ALA A 220 -15.54 1.93 1.55
N MET A 221 -14.59 2.26 0.67
CA MET A 221 -13.58 3.27 0.95
C MET A 221 -14.18 4.66 1.22
N GLN A 222 -15.14 5.09 0.39
CA GLN A 222 -15.77 6.40 0.54
C GLN A 222 -16.58 6.51 1.83
N ARG A 223 -17.18 5.42 2.29
CA ARG A 223 -17.93 5.38 3.55
C ARG A 223 -17.00 5.62 4.74
N HIS A 224 -15.89 4.91 4.83
CA HIS A 224 -14.92 5.11 5.91
C HIS A 224 -14.26 6.49 5.87
N LEU A 225 -14.12 7.08 4.69
CA LEU A 225 -13.68 8.47 4.56
C LEU A 225 -14.63 9.43 5.27
N ASN A 226 -15.94 9.27 5.07
CA ASN A 226 -16.93 10.15 5.67
C ASN A 226 -16.99 9.93 7.19
N GLU A 227 -16.91 8.68 7.65
CA GLU A 227 -16.92 8.33 9.08
C GLU A 227 -15.70 8.89 9.83
N ALA A 228 -14.50 8.82 9.24
CA ALA A 228 -13.29 9.38 9.85
C ALA A 228 -13.35 10.92 9.99
N VAL A 229 -13.92 11.62 9.00
CA VAL A 229 -14.08 13.08 9.02
C VAL A 229 -15.13 13.54 10.04
N GLU A 230 -16.21 12.76 10.21
CA GLU A 230 -17.23 13.06 11.22
C GLU A 230 -16.66 12.97 12.64
N ILE A 231 -15.82 11.97 12.93
CA ILE A 231 -15.19 11.81 14.25
C ILE A 231 -14.28 13.00 14.60
N GLU A 232 -13.50 13.53 13.63
CA GLU A 232 -12.65 14.71 13.84
C GLU A 232 -13.43 16.04 13.97
N SER A 233 -14.68 16.09 13.49
CA SER A 233 -15.51 17.31 13.54
C SER A 233 -16.28 17.48 14.86
N PHE A 234 -16.31 16.44 15.70
CA PHE A 234 -17.00 16.43 17.00
C PHE A 234 -16.05 16.28 18.21
N GLY A 235 -14.72 16.26 17.99
CA GLY A 235 -13.69 16.24 19.04
C GLY A 235 -12.92 17.55 19.12
#